data_AF-A0A355FUR3-F1
#
_entry.id   AF-A0A355FUR3-F1
#
_cell.length_a   1.000
_cell.length_b   1.000
_cell.length_c   1.000
_cell.angle_alpha   90.00
_cell.angle_beta   90.00
_cell.angle_gamma   90.00
#
_symmetry.space_group_name_H-M   'P 1'
#
loop_
_entity.id
_entity.type
_entity.pdbx_description
1 polymer ?
#
loop_
_entity_poly.entity_id
_entity_poly.type
_entity_poly.pdbx_seq_one_letter_code
_entity_poly.pdbx_strand_id
1 'polypeptide(L)'
;MEFVHPEILWGLGALAIPIVIHLLHFRRFKRVRFSQVSFLKDVQRETKATQQIKHWWILLLRLLAFAAIVLAFAQPKLISMQGTGTSGNTGHAVSLFVDNSLSMQGMGEEGQLFQSARNKASLVLDQYKPTDQFQVLTNDFSGRDQTFLTKDQAL
;
A
#
# COMPACT_ATOMS: atom_id res chain seq x y z
N MET A 1 -5.15 8.48 -2.07
CA MET A 1 -4.02 7.58 -1.77
C MET A 1 -2.92 8.43 -1.20
N GLU A 2 -2.45 8.08 -0.01
CA GLU A 2 -1.32 8.73 0.63
C GLU A 2 -0.10 7.83 0.48
N PHE A 3 1.02 8.39 0.05
CA PHE A 3 2.29 7.67 -0.03
C PHE A 3 3.09 8.02 1.21
N VAL A 4 3.65 7.00 1.88
CA VAL A 4 4.47 7.21 3.08
C VAL A 4 5.77 7.93 2.73
N HIS A 5 6.30 7.67 1.52
CA HIS A 5 7.56 8.22 1.03
C HIS A 5 7.40 8.78 -0.40
N PRO A 6 6.79 9.97 -0.57
CA PRO A 6 6.58 10.57 -1.88
C PRO A 6 7.90 10.87 -2.63
N GLU A 7 9.01 11.06 -1.93
CA GLU A 7 10.34 11.26 -2.48
C GLU A 7 10.82 10.08 -3.34
N ILE A 8 10.38 8.86 -3.03
CA ILE A 8 10.79 7.65 -3.76
C ILE A 8 10.19 7.60 -5.17
N LEU A 9 9.11 8.34 -5.45
CA LEU A 9 8.54 8.44 -6.80
C LEU A 9 9.51 9.06 -7.81
N TRP A 10 10.48 9.87 -7.37
CA TRP A 10 11.55 10.38 -8.23
C TRP A 10 12.40 9.24 -8.82
N GLY A 11 12.46 8.10 -8.12
CA GLY A 11 13.09 6.87 -8.60
C GLY A 11 12.46 6.31 -9.88
N LEU A 12 11.22 6.68 -10.22
CA LEU A 12 10.63 6.35 -11.53
C LEU A 12 11.44 6.94 -12.69
N GLY A 13 12.18 8.03 -12.47
CA GLY A 13 13.13 8.56 -13.45
C GLY A 13 14.20 7.54 -13.87
N ALA A 14 14.56 6.60 -13.01
CA ALA A 14 15.51 5.53 -13.34
C ALA A 14 14.96 4.57 -14.42
N LEU A 15 13.64 4.51 -14.64
CA LEU A 15 13.03 3.76 -15.75
C LEU A 15 13.46 4.31 -17.12
N ALA A 16 13.92 5.57 -17.20
CA ALA A 16 14.46 6.13 -18.42
C ALA A 16 15.73 5.39 -18.89
N ILE A 17 16.51 4.80 -17.98
CA ILE A 17 17.77 4.11 -18.30
C ILE A 17 17.53 2.93 -19.26
N PRO A 18 16.69 1.92 -18.94
CA PRO A 18 16.42 0.82 -19.87
C PRO A 18 15.73 1.27 -21.17
N ILE A 19 14.92 2.34 -21.15
CA ILE A 19 14.30 2.92 -22.35
C ILE A 19 15.37 3.50 -23.27
N VAL A 20 16.28 4.31 -22.73
CA VAL A 20 17.38 4.93 -23.47
C VAL A 20 18.32 3.88 -24.02
N ILE A 21 18.69 2.86 -23.23
CA ILE A 21 19.52 1.75 -23.70
C ILE A 21 18.84 0.97 -24.82
N HIS A 22 17.51 0.80 -24.78
CA HIS A 22 16.76 0.15 -25.85
C HIS A 22 16.70 1.01 -27.12
N LEU A 23 16.48 2.32 -26.98
CA LEU A 23 16.41 3.26 -28.10
C LEU A 23 17.78 3.39 -28.78
N LEU A 24 18.84 3.48 -27.98
CA LEU A 24 20.23 3.49 -28.42
C LEU A 24 20.67 2.07 -28.77
N HIS A 25 20.21 1.58 -29.91
CA HIS A 25 20.67 0.33 -30.50
C HIS A 25 22.18 0.42 -30.80
N PHE A 26 23.03 0.04 -29.85
CA PHE A 26 24.49 -0.11 -30.01
C PHE A 26 24.86 -1.31 -30.91
N ARG A 27 24.16 -1.50 -32.04
CA ARG A 27 24.48 -2.56 -33.00
C ARG A 27 25.60 -2.11 -33.92
N ARG A 28 26.81 -2.61 -33.67
CA ARG A 28 27.88 -2.63 -34.68
C ARG A 28 27.64 -3.79 -35.63
N PHE A 29 27.13 -3.51 -36.82
CA PHE A 29 26.95 -4.52 -37.85
C PHE A 29 28.30 -4.92 -38.44
N LYS A 30 28.77 -6.13 -38.16
CA LYS A 30 29.94 -6.73 -38.82
C LYS A 30 29.51 -7.20 -40.21
N ARG A 31 30.06 -6.61 -41.28
CA ARG A 31 29.78 -7.02 -42.66
C ARG A 31 30.57 -8.29 -42.98
N VAL A 32 29.88 -9.35 -43.41
CA VAL A 32 30.48 -10.61 -43.87
C VAL A 32 30.06 -10.81 -45.34
N ARG A 33 30.99 -11.18 -46.23
CA ARG A 33 30.71 -11.43 -47.66
C ARG A 33 30.10 -12.84 -47.80
N PHE A 34 28.91 -12.94 -48.40
CA PHE A 34 28.20 -14.20 -48.63
C PHE A 34 27.75 -14.31 -50.09
N SER A 35 27.86 -15.50 -50.69
CA SER A 35 27.76 -15.73 -52.14
C SER A 35 26.33 -15.71 -52.70
N GLN A 36 25.30 -16.04 -51.91
CA GLN A 36 23.90 -16.04 -52.33
C GLN A 36 23.00 -15.34 -51.30
N VAL A 37 22.47 -14.17 -51.63
CA VAL A 37 21.74 -13.26 -50.72
C VAL A 37 20.22 -13.22 -50.91
N SER A 38 19.67 -13.89 -51.93
CA SER A 38 18.23 -13.89 -52.22
C SER A 38 17.44 -14.68 -51.17
N PHE A 39 17.83 -15.93 -50.91
CA PHE A 39 17.15 -16.82 -49.95
C PHE A 39 17.27 -16.33 -48.49
N LEU A 40 18.38 -15.66 -48.16
CA LEU A 40 18.62 -15.13 -46.81
C LEU A 40 17.78 -13.89 -46.50
N LYS A 41 17.37 -13.11 -47.52
CA LYS A 41 16.57 -11.89 -47.34
C LYS A 41 15.14 -12.20 -46.91
N ASP A 42 14.52 -13.24 -47.46
CA ASP A 42 13.14 -13.60 -47.15
C ASP A 42 13.02 -14.19 -45.75
N VAL A 43 13.91 -15.11 -45.35
CA VAL A 43 13.97 -15.66 -43.99
C VAL A 43 14.29 -14.59 -42.95
N GLN A 44 15.17 -13.64 -43.25
CA GLN A 44 15.45 -12.50 -42.36
C GLN A 44 14.26 -11.55 -42.23
N ARG A 45 13.37 -11.46 -43.22
CA ARG A 45 12.20 -10.57 -43.17
C ARG A 45 11.17 -11.09 -42.17
N GLU A 46 10.87 -12.40 -42.20
CA GLU A 46 9.94 -13.00 -41.24
C GLU A 46 10.49 -13.01 -39.81
N THR A 47 11.76 -13.40 -39.62
CA THR A 47 12.35 -13.41 -38.27
C THR A 47 12.44 -12.03 -37.64
N LYS A 48 12.64 -10.96 -38.43
CA LYS A 48 12.68 -9.58 -37.91
C LYS A 48 11.36 -9.12 -37.32
N ALA A 49 10.22 -9.44 -37.93
CA ALA A 49 8.91 -9.02 -37.44
C ALA A 49 8.59 -9.67 -36.07
N THR A 50 8.78 -10.98 -35.95
CA THR A 50 8.51 -11.72 -34.70
C THR A 50 9.50 -11.36 -33.59
N GLN A 51 10.76 -11.06 -33.94
CA GLN A 51 11.75 -10.57 -32.97
C GLN A 51 11.40 -9.17 -32.48
N GLN A 52 10.95 -8.26 -33.34
CA GLN A 52 10.52 -6.92 -32.91
C GLN A 52 9.37 -6.98 -31.90
N ILE A 53 8.34 -7.81 -32.12
CA ILE A 53 7.22 -7.96 -31.17
C ILE A 53 7.72 -8.47 -29.82
N LYS A 54 8.58 -9.49 -29.80
CA LYS A 54 9.17 -10.01 -28.55
C LYS A 54 10.01 -8.95 -27.84
N HIS A 55 10.76 -8.13 -28.57
CA HIS A 55 11.58 -7.07 -27.98
C HIS A 55 10.75 -6.03 -27.22
N TRP A 56 9.57 -5.65 -27.73
CA TRP A 56 8.67 -4.73 -27.06
C TRP A 56 8.07 -5.32 -25.77
N TRP A 57 7.65 -6.59 -25.79
CA TRP A 57 7.16 -7.27 -24.59
C TRP A 57 8.21 -7.42 -23.49
N ILE A 58 9.46 -7.75 -23.88
CA ILE A 58 10.57 -7.85 -22.94
C ILE A 58 10.89 -6.48 -22.33
N LEU A 59 10.85 -5.41 -23.12
CA LEU A 59 11.03 -4.05 -22.63
C LEU A 59 9.93 -3.68 -21.62
N LEU A 60 8.67 -3.95 -21.96
CA LEU A 60 7.52 -3.64 -21.11
C LEU A 60 7.63 -4.38 -19.77
N LEU A 61 7.90 -5.68 -19.78
CA LEU A 61 8.07 -6.47 -18.54
C LEU A 61 9.22 -5.95 -17.68
N ARG A 62 10.34 -5.52 -18.30
CA ARG A 62 11.47 -4.95 -17.56
C ARG A 62 11.08 -3.64 -16.87
N LEU A 63 10.36 -2.77 -17.56
CA LEU A 63 9.86 -1.52 -16.98
C LEU A 63 8.87 -1.78 -15.86
N LEU A 64 7.96 -2.74 -16.04
CA LEU A 64 6.96 -3.09 -15.03
C LEU A 64 7.63 -3.67 -13.77
N ALA A 65 8.65 -4.51 -13.92
CA ALA A 65 9.43 -5.03 -12.79
C ALA A 65 10.11 -3.91 -11.99
N PHE A 66 10.78 -2.97 -12.66
CA PHE A 66 11.39 -1.83 -11.98
C PHE A 66 10.35 -0.89 -11.35
N ALA A 67 9.24 -0.61 -12.04
CA ALA A 67 8.15 0.18 -11.50
C ALA A 67 7.53 -0.47 -10.25
N ALA A 68 7.36 -1.80 -10.26
CA ALA A 68 6.86 -2.54 -9.11
C ALA A 68 7.82 -2.45 -7.91
N ILE A 69 9.14 -2.49 -8.14
CA ILE A 69 10.13 -2.29 -7.07
C ILE A 69 10.02 -0.87 -6.50
N VAL A 70 10.00 0.16 -7.35
CA VAL A 70 9.86 1.56 -6.90
C VAL A 70 8.55 1.76 -6.12
N LEU A 71 7.44 1.20 -6.59
CA LEU A 71 6.16 1.25 -5.90
C LEU A 71 6.18 0.48 -4.57
N ALA A 72 6.83 -0.68 -4.50
CA ALA A 72 6.97 -1.43 -3.26
C ALA A 72 7.72 -0.62 -2.19
N PHE A 73 8.75 0.12 -2.58
CA PHE A 73 9.47 1.02 -1.68
C PHE A 73 8.68 2.30 -1.35
N ALA A 74 7.85 2.81 -2.27
CA ALA A 74 6.98 3.96 -2.01
C ALA A 74 5.81 3.66 -1.04
N GLN A 75 5.56 2.37 -0.76
CA GLN A 75 4.51 1.88 0.16
C GLN A 75 3.16 2.59 -0.05
N PRO A 76 2.45 2.34 -1.16
CA PRO A 76 1.14 2.94 -1.39
C PRO A 76 0.15 2.48 -0.31
N LYS A 77 -0.32 3.42 0.51
CA LYS A 77 -1.44 3.13 1.40
C LYS A 77 -2.72 3.18 0.58
N LEU A 78 -3.26 2.00 0.28
CA LEU A 78 -4.64 1.85 -0.14
C LEU A 78 -5.49 2.16 1.09
N ILE A 79 -5.98 3.38 1.18
CA ILE A 79 -7.03 3.74 2.14
C ILE A 79 -8.21 2.86 1.78
N SER A 80 -8.46 1.82 2.56
CA SER A 80 -9.65 0.99 2.43
C SER A 80 -10.86 1.90 2.50
N MET A 81 -11.68 1.87 1.45
CA MET A 81 -12.91 2.65 1.32
C MET A 81 -14.04 2.10 2.22
N GLN A 82 -13.64 1.55 3.36
CA GLN A 82 -14.48 0.89 4.35
C GLN A 82 -13.95 1.34 5.71
N GLY A 83 -14.18 2.62 6.00
CA GLY A 83 -13.58 3.30 7.15
C GLY A 83 -13.33 4.80 6.96
N THR A 84 -13.81 5.42 5.89
CA THR A 84 -13.84 6.89 5.75
C THR A 84 -14.90 7.52 6.67
N GLY A 85 -14.71 7.33 7.98
CA GLY A 85 -14.99 8.36 8.94
C GLY A 85 -13.75 9.24 9.05
N THR A 86 -13.83 10.45 8.49
CA THR A 86 -13.00 11.60 8.89
C THR A 86 -11.50 11.58 8.58
N SER A 87 -11.14 11.61 7.28
CA SER A 87 -9.84 12.15 6.81
C SER A 87 -9.78 13.69 6.83
N GLY A 88 -10.43 14.31 7.83
CA GLY A 88 -10.54 15.77 7.93
C GLY A 88 -10.63 16.31 9.36
N ASN A 89 -10.44 15.47 10.39
CA ASN A 89 -10.37 15.96 11.76
C ASN A 89 -8.93 15.95 12.23
N THR A 90 -8.42 17.15 12.53
CA THR A 90 -7.17 17.43 13.27
C THR A 90 -7.29 17.05 14.75
N GLY A 91 -8.09 16.03 15.07
CA GLY A 91 -8.27 15.48 16.41
C GLY A 91 -7.29 14.34 16.64
N HIS A 92 -6.93 14.12 17.90
CA HIS A 92 -6.11 12.97 18.26
C HIS A 92 -6.92 11.68 18.07
N ALA A 93 -6.27 10.62 17.58
CA ALA A 93 -6.85 9.28 17.59
C ALA A 93 -6.50 8.61 18.92
N VAL A 94 -7.52 8.32 19.74
CA VAL A 94 -7.38 7.74 21.08
C VAL A 94 -7.93 6.32 21.06
N SER A 95 -7.04 5.33 21.16
CA SER A 95 -7.42 3.92 21.28
C SER A 95 -7.51 3.54 22.76
N LEU A 96 -8.69 3.06 23.18
CA LEU A 96 -8.97 2.58 24.52
C LEU A 96 -9.21 1.08 24.50
N PHE A 97 -8.39 0.34 25.24
CA PHE A 97 -8.56 -1.10 25.40
C PHE A 97 -9.32 -1.41 26.68
N VAL A 98 -10.44 -2.12 26.56
CA VAL A 98 -11.27 -2.57 27.69
C VAL A 98 -11.23 -4.10 27.73
N ASP A 99 -10.65 -4.62 28.80
CA ASP A 99 -10.61 -6.06 29.05
C ASP A 99 -12.02 -6.58 29.41
N ASN A 100 -12.52 -7.52 28.61
CA ASN A 100 -13.78 -8.24 28.82
C ASN A 100 -13.59 -9.74 29.15
N SER A 101 -12.38 -10.13 29.56
CA SER A 101 -12.09 -11.51 29.96
C SER A 101 -12.85 -11.94 31.21
N LEU A 102 -12.99 -13.25 31.42
CA LEU A 102 -13.80 -13.81 32.52
C LEU A 102 -13.31 -13.39 33.92
N SER A 103 -12.04 -13.00 34.07
CA SER A 103 -11.50 -12.46 35.32
C SER A 103 -12.15 -11.13 35.72
N MET A 104 -12.66 -10.35 34.76
CA MET A 104 -13.31 -9.06 34.98
C MET A 104 -14.74 -9.19 35.51
N GLN A 105 -15.28 -10.40 35.61
CA GLN A 105 -16.54 -10.67 36.31
C GLN A 105 -16.39 -10.75 37.83
N GLY A 106 -15.15 -10.71 38.33
CA GLY A 106 -14.85 -10.66 39.76
C GLY A 106 -15.38 -9.40 40.44
N MET A 107 -15.53 -9.48 41.76
CA MET A 107 -15.80 -8.32 42.63
C MET A 107 -14.49 -7.67 43.03
N GLY A 108 -14.35 -6.37 42.76
CA GLY A 108 -13.30 -5.50 43.27
C GLY A 108 -13.83 -4.58 44.38
N GLU A 109 -13.02 -3.60 44.75
CA GLU A 109 -13.32 -2.66 45.85
C GLU A 109 -14.60 -1.83 45.62
N GLU A 110 -14.96 -1.55 44.36
CA GLU A 110 -16.10 -0.70 43.97
C GLU A 110 -17.25 -1.49 43.31
N GLY A 111 -17.26 -2.82 43.42
CA GLY A 111 -18.24 -3.70 42.76
C GLY A 111 -17.63 -4.52 41.62
N GLN A 112 -18.42 -4.87 40.61
CA GLN A 112 -17.92 -5.71 39.50
C GLN A 112 -16.79 -5.00 38.75
N LEU A 113 -15.65 -5.67 38.55
CA LEU A 113 -14.45 -5.09 37.94
C LEU A 113 -14.72 -4.53 36.54
N PHE A 114 -15.55 -5.22 35.76
CA PHE A 114 -16.00 -4.75 34.45
C PHE A 114 -16.75 -3.41 34.52
N GLN A 115 -17.60 -3.20 35.52
CA GLN A 115 -18.33 -1.95 35.69
C GLN A 115 -17.40 -0.81 36.11
N SER A 116 -16.43 -1.08 36.99
CA SER A 116 -15.40 -0.09 37.36
C SER A 116 -14.54 0.29 36.14
N ALA A 117 -14.17 -0.69 35.31
CA ALA A 117 -13.43 -0.44 34.06
C ALA A 117 -14.23 0.42 33.07
N ARG A 118 -15.54 0.17 32.92
CA ARG A 118 -16.42 1.00 32.08
C ARG A 118 -16.54 2.44 32.60
N ASN A 119 -16.70 2.63 33.91
CA ASN A 119 -16.79 3.97 34.50
C ASN A 119 -15.46 4.74 34.36
N LYS A 120 -14.32 4.06 34.51
CA LYS A 120 -13.00 4.66 34.27
C LYS A 120 -12.79 5.01 32.80
N ALA A 121 -13.23 4.13 31.90
CA ALA A 121 -13.23 4.39 30.46
C ALA A 121 -14.01 5.67 30.11
N SER A 122 -15.24 5.83 30.63
CA SER A 122 -16.03 7.04 30.38
C SER A 122 -15.36 8.31 30.93
N LEU A 123 -14.77 8.24 32.12
CA LEU A 123 -14.02 9.37 32.71
C LEU A 123 -12.79 9.77 31.88
N VAL A 124 -12.12 8.81 31.25
CA VAL A 124 -11.00 9.07 30.35
C VAL A 124 -11.50 9.72 29.06
N LEU A 125 -12.59 9.22 28.46
CA LEU A 125 -13.20 9.80 27.26
C LEU A 125 -13.67 11.25 27.49
N ASP A 126 -14.09 11.58 28.70
CA ASP A 126 -14.54 12.93 29.05
C ASP A 126 -13.43 13.99 29.08
N GLN A 127 -12.17 13.58 29.21
CA GLN A 127 -11.01 14.49 29.21
C GLN A 127 -10.59 14.91 27.80
N TYR A 128 -11.07 14.22 26.77
CA TYR A 128 -10.73 14.48 25.38
C TYR A 128 -11.77 15.37 24.69
N LYS A 129 -11.36 15.99 23.58
CA LYS A 129 -12.22 16.92 22.85
C LYS A 129 -13.28 16.13 22.05
N PRO A 130 -14.48 16.70 21.83
CA PRO A 130 -15.50 16.06 20.98
C PRO A 130 -15.07 15.84 19.52
N THR A 131 -14.00 16.53 19.08
CA THR A 131 -13.38 16.38 17.76
C THR A 131 -12.41 15.19 17.67
N ASP A 132 -12.06 14.57 18.80
CA ASP A 132 -11.14 13.44 18.80
C ASP A 132 -11.86 12.15 18.36
N GLN A 133 -11.12 11.26 17.70
CA GLN A 133 -11.63 9.98 17.22
C GLN A 133 -11.30 8.91 18.25
N PHE A 134 -12.29 8.12 18.66
CA PHE A 134 -12.10 7.08 19.67
C PHE A 134 -12.19 5.70 19.04
N GLN A 135 -11.32 4.79 19.47
CA GLN A 135 -11.38 3.39 19.08
C GLN A 135 -11.46 2.54 20.34
N VAL A 136 -12.56 1.80 20.52
CA VAL A 136 -12.73 0.89 21.67
C VAL A 136 -12.37 -0.52 21.22
N LEU A 137 -11.32 -1.07 21.84
CA LEU A 137 -10.80 -2.42 21.58
C LEU A 137 -11.18 -3.35 22.72
N THR A 138 -11.63 -4.56 22.40
CA THR A 138 -11.92 -5.62 23.37
C THR A 138 -11.13 -6.90 23.04
N ASN A 139 -11.17 -7.92 23.91
CA ASN A 139 -10.48 -9.19 23.62
C ASN A 139 -11.13 -9.98 22.47
N ASP A 140 -12.32 -9.60 22.02
CA ASP A 140 -12.99 -10.26 20.90
C ASP A 140 -12.41 -9.85 19.54
N PHE A 141 -11.60 -8.78 19.50
CA PHE A 141 -10.96 -8.21 18.31
C PHE A 141 -11.90 -8.16 17.10
N SER A 142 -13.15 -7.76 17.35
CA SER A 142 -14.19 -7.84 16.33
C SER A 142 -13.97 -6.80 15.25
N GLY A 143 -14.56 -6.99 14.06
CA GLY A 143 -14.50 -5.98 12.99
C GLY A 143 -15.11 -4.62 13.39
N ARG A 144 -15.90 -4.56 14.46
CA ARG A 144 -16.44 -3.31 15.02
C ARG A 144 -15.38 -2.49 15.75
N ASP A 145 -14.38 -3.16 16.33
CA ASP A 145 -13.27 -2.57 17.07
C ASP A 145 -12.30 -1.82 16.13
N GLN A 146 -12.42 -1.99 14.81
CA GLN A 146 -11.62 -1.31 13.79
C GLN A 146 -12.19 0.06 13.36
N THR A 147 -13.39 0.43 13.85
CA THR A 147 -14.05 1.67 13.44
C THR A 147 -13.75 2.80 14.44
N PHE A 148 -13.40 3.97 13.93
CA PHE A 148 -13.33 5.18 14.73
C PHE A 148 -14.73 5.70 15.05
N LEU A 149 -15.02 5.84 16.34
CA LEU A 149 -16.28 6.30 16.89
C LEU A 149 -16.15 7.75 17.35
N THR A 150 -17.25 8.49 17.28
CA THR A 150 -17.35 9.79 17.94
C THR A 150 -17.54 9.61 19.45
N LYS A 151 -17.30 10.66 20.24
CA LYS A 151 -17.43 10.62 21.70
C LYS A 151 -18.77 10.02 22.17
N ASP A 152 -19.88 10.40 21.52
CA ASP A 152 -21.22 9.91 21.87
C ASP A 152 -21.45 8.44 21.52
N GLN A 153 -20.69 7.90 20.55
CA GLN A 153 -20.76 6.49 20.16
C GLN A 153 -19.84 5.59 21.01
N ALA A 154 -18.90 6.17 21.76
CA ALA A 154 -17.91 5.45 22.57
C ALA A 154 -18.34 5.23 24.04
N LEU A 155 -19.45 5.85 24.50
CA LEU A 155 -20.02 5.76 25.86
C LEU A 155 -21.06 4.62 26.01
#